data_AF-A0A2H0Q7N8-F1
#
_entry.id   AF-A0A2H0Q7N8-F1
#
_cell.length_a   1.000
_cell.length_b   1.000
_cell.length_c   1.000
_cell.angle_alpha   90.00
_cell.angle_beta   90.00
_cell.angle_gamma   90.00
#
_symmetry.space_group_name_H-M   'P 1'
#
loop_
_entity.id
_entity.type
_entity.pdbx_description
1 polymer ?
#
loop_
_entity_poly.entity_id
_entity_poly.type
_entity_poly.pdbx_seq_one_letter_code
_entity_poly.pdbx_strand_id
1 'polypeptide(L)'
;MKTFFSVLLAIAIIPATACATFSSNITKTLKEDGRFTVLTKALEVTALDEALEHDKYTVFAPTDAAFANLPAGTLNDLLSKPEQLKAILLFHVVEGKIKAKKVVKKVGLKTLSNEFLLVKDLSLEETDVKASNGVIHVLNSVLTPNGIPADPSTREIVDIEKYMGLWYEIGRYANPFQKKCGQTTAQYSLRDDGKVNVLNTCKLLDNPEKTQGGKAIASIKDKETNSVLGVSFVPFFNRFGLFAGDYRILELGADYEWVMVGDANREYFWILSRTAVLDETLYNDLKAKSESLGYDASKVKKTPTWID
;
A
#
# COMPACT_ATOMS: atom_id res chain seq x y z
N MET A 1 69.58 -7.84 51.50
CA MET A 1 68.12 -7.92 51.24
C MET A 1 67.73 -6.71 50.41
N LYS A 2 67.46 -6.92 49.11
CA LYS A 2 66.62 -6.11 48.17
C LYS A 2 67.03 -6.47 46.74
N THR A 3 66.27 -7.41 46.18
CA THR A 3 66.27 -7.87 44.80
C THR A 3 65.62 -6.80 43.90
N PHE A 4 66.27 -6.44 42.79
CA PHE A 4 65.65 -5.68 41.70
C PHE A 4 65.29 -6.67 40.58
N PHE A 5 63.99 -6.77 40.30
CA PHE A 5 63.43 -7.58 39.22
C PHE A 5 63.67 -6.89 37.87
N SER A 6 64.28 -7.61 36.94
CA SER A 6 64.42 -7.23 35.54
C SER A 6 63.13 -7.58 34.80
N VAL A 7 62.46 -6.59 34.21
CA VAL A 7 61.24 -6.78 33.40
C VAL A 7 61.66 -6.96 31.95
N LEU A 8 61.49 -8.19 31.43
CA LEU A 8 61.68 -8.51 30.02
C LEU A 8 60.45 -8.03 29.23
N LEU A 9 60.64 -7.12 28.28
CA LEU A 9 59.59 -6.68 27.35
C LEU A 9 59.51 -7.68 26.19
N ALA A 10 58.50 -8.55 26.22
CA ALA A 10 58.20 -9.46 25.10
C ALA A 10 57.40 -8.72 24.03
N ILE A 11 58.00 -8.50 22.85
CA ILE A 11 57.30 -7.99 21.66
C ILE A 11 56.54 -9.17 21.04
N ALA A 12 55.23 -9.23 21.27
CA ALA A 12 54.35 -10.16 20.60
C ALA A 12 54.10 -9.67 19.16
N ILE A 13 54.61 -10.40 18.17
CA ILE A 13 54.25 -10.23 16.77
C ILE A 13 52.84 -10.82 16.61
N ILE A 14 51.83 -9.95 16.57
CA ILE A 14 50.46 -10.34 16.26
C ILE A 14 50.42 -10.70 14.76
N PRO A 15 50.07 -11.95 14.38
CA PRO A 15 49.91 -12.26 12.97
C PRO A 15 48.75 -11.44 12.42
N ALA A 16 49.02 -10.62 11.41
CA ALA A 16 47.99 -9.93 10.63
C ALA A 16 47.07 -11.00 10.04
N THR A 17 45.95 -11.22 10.72
CA THR A 17 44.92 -12.14 10.27
C THR A 17 44.34 -11.49 9.02
N ALA A 18 44.61 -12.09 7.86
CA ALA A 18 44.00 -11.67 6.61
C ALA A 18 42.49 -11.60 6.82
N CYS A 19 41.92 -10.39 6.72
CA CYS A 19 40.50 -10.17 6.79
C CYS A 19 39.87 -10.85 5.57
N ALA A 20 39.43 -12.10 5.74
CA ALA A 20 38.59 -12.77 4.76
C ALA A 20 37.27 -11.99 4.74
N THR A 21 37.12 -11.11 3.75
CA THR A 21 35.85 -10.46 3.48
C THR A 21 34.87 -11.55 3.06
N PHE A 22 34.05 -12.04 4.00
CA PHE A 22 32.88 -12.83 3.65
C PHE A 22 32.03 -11.97 2.74
N SER A 23 32.02 -12.30 1.44
CA SER A 23 31.16 -11.62 0.48
C SER A 23 29.71 -11.97 0.83
N SER A 24 29.01 -11.06 1.49
CA SER A 24 27.59 -11.23 1.85
C SER A 24 26.76 -11.47 0.59
N ASN A 25 25.78 -12.38 0.67
CA ASN A 25 24.79 -12.58 -0.39
C ASN A 25 23.80 -11.39 -0.43
N ILE A 26 22.90 -11.34 -1.41
CA ILE A 26 21.97 -10.20 -1.57
C ILE A 26 21.16 -9.97 -0.29
N THR A 27 20.53 -11.01 0.25
CA THR A 27 19.65 -10.90 1.43
C THR A 27 20.43 -10.41 2.65
N LYS A 28 21.62 -10.94 2.90
CA LYS A 28 22.50 -10.48 3.98
C LYS A 28 22.99 -9.05 3.77
N THR A 29 23.36 -8.68 2.54
CA THR A 29 23.79 -7.31 2.20
C THR A 29 22.68 -6.30 2.47
N LEU A 30 21.43 -6.62 2.11
CA LEU A 30 20.27 -5.77 2.39
C LEU A 30 20.00 -5.64 3.89
N LYS A 31 20.14 -6.73 4.66
CA LYS A 31 19.97 -6.72 6.13
C LYS A 31 21.05 -5.91 6.84
N GLU A 32 22.30 -5.94 6.35
CA GLU A 32 23.44 -5.24 6.95
C GLU A 32 23.47 -3.73 6.66
N ASP A 33 22.91 -3.28 5.53
CA ASP A 33 22.93 -1.86 5.09
C ASP A 33 22.01 -0.96 5.95
N GLY A 34 20.90 -1.49 6.44
CA GLY A 34 19.98 -0.78 7.34
C GLY A 34 19.00 0.19 6.66
N ARG A 35 19.14 0.49 5.36
CA ARG A 35 18.17 1.29 4.58
C ARG A 35 16.99 0.48 4.00
N PHE A 36 17.00 -0.85 4.19
CA PHE A 36 16.08 -1.79 3.56
C PHE A 36 15.26 -2.60 4.58
N THR A 37 14.94 -1.99 5.73
CA THR A 37 14.29 -2.72 6.84
C THR A 37 12.88 -3.18 6.49
N VAL A 38 12.13 -2.41 5.70
CA VAL A 38 10.78 -2.79 5.22
C VAL A 38 10.88 -3.90 4.17
N LEU A 39 11.81 -3.75 3.21
CA LEU A 39 12.02 -4.73 2.14
C LEU A 39 12.43 -6.10 2.70
N THR A 40 13.39 -6.13 3.62
CA THR A 40 13.89 -7.37 4.22
C THR A 40 12.82 -8.12 5.00
N LYS A 41 11.99 -7.42 5.77
CA LYS A 41 10.81 -8.02 6.42
C LYS A 41 9.81 -8.57 5.42
N ALA A 42 9.56 -7.85 4.32
CA ALA A 42 8.64 -8.30 3.27
C ALA A 42 9.13 -9.58 2.58
N LEU A 43 10.45 -9.70 2.35
CA LEU A 43 11.06 -10.92 1.82
C LEU A 43 10.90 -12.11 2.78
N GLU A 44 11.09 -11.90 4.09
CA GLU A 44 10.91 -12.94 5.11
C GLU A 44 9.45 -13.43 5.17
N VAL A 45 8.48 -12.52 5.18
CA VAL A 45 7.04 -12.87 5.24
C VAL A 45 6.57 -13.63 4.01
N THR A 46 7.21 -13.41 2.86
CA THR A 46 6.86 -14.06 1.59
C THR A 46 7.71 -15.28 1.26
N ALA A 47 8.64 -15.66 2.15
CA ALA A 47 9.64 -16.72 1.96
C ALA A 47 10.47 -16.55 0.67
N LEU A 48 10.66 -15.30 0.22
CA LEU A 48 11.48 -14.98 -0.94
C LEU A 48 12.95 -14.79 -0.57
N ASP A 49 13.26 -14.58 0.70
CA ASP A 49 14.63 -14.53 1.19
C ASP A 49 15.39 -15.83 0.89
N GLU A 50 14.79 -17.00 1.14
CA GLU A 50 15.36 -18.32 0.80
C GLU A 50 15.52 -18.49 -0.73
N ALA A 51 14.50 -18.10 -1.51
CA ALA A 51 14.50 -18.22 -2.96
C ALA A 51 15.61 -17.40 -3.64
N LEU A 52 16.01 -16.29 -3.02
CA LEU A 52 17.04 -15.38 -3.52
C LEU A 52 18.47 -15.80 -3.13
N GLU A 53 18.67 -16.89 -2.39
CA GLU A 53 20.02 -17.31 -1.96
C GLU A 53 20.78 -18.11 -3.01
N HIS A 54 20.09 -18.96 -3.78
CA HIS A 54 20.74 -20.01 -4.58
C HIS A 54 21.22 -19.56 -5.97
N ASP A 55 20.50 -18.64 -6.59
CA ASP A 55 20.73 -18.22 -7.98
C ASP A 55 21.35 -16.83 -8.10
N LYS A 56 21.64 -16.43 -9.34
CA LYS A 56 22.20 -15.11 -9.64
C LYS A 56 21.10 -14.12 -9.94
N TYR A 57 21.01 -13.06 -9.15
CA TYR A 57 19.97 -12.05 -9.31
C TYR A 57 20.50 -10.62 -9.40
N THR A 58 19.68 -9.77 -10.01
CA THR A 58 19.77 -8.32 -9.91
C THR A 58 18.53 -7.85 -9.19
N VAL A 59 18.70 -7.26 -8.01
CA VAL A 59 17.60 -6.75 -7.20
C VAL A 59 17.56 -5.24 -7.29
N PHE A 60 16.42 -4.72 -7.70
CA PHE A 60 16.10 -3.30 -7.63
C PHE A 60 15.47 -3.04 -6.26
N ALA A 61 16.27 -2.61 -5.28
CA ALA A 61 15.86 -2.53 -3.89
C ALA A 61 15.29 -1.14 -3.54
N PRO A 62 13.98 -1.01 -3.28
CA PRO A 62 13.40 0.21 -2.73
C PRO A 62 13.90 0.45 -1.31
N THR A 63 14.35 1.67 -1.01
CA THR A 63 14.72 2.09 0.35
C THR A 63 13.49 2.23 1.24
N ASP A 64 13.68 2.31 2.55
CA ASP A 64 12.60 2.63 3.49
C ASP A 64 11.95 4.00 3.18
N ALA A 65 12.70 4.95 2.60
CA ALA A 65 12.17 6.21 2.10
C ALA A 65 11.25 6.01 0.88
N ALA A 66 11.59 5.10 -0.03
CA ALA A 66 10.72 4.72 -1.14
C ALA A 66 9.38 4.15 -0.67
N PHE A 67 9.40 3.34 0.39
CA PHE A 67 8.17 2.84 1.02
C PHE A 67 7.39 3.93 1.76
N ALA A 68 8.08 4.90 2.36
CA ALA A 68 7.44 6.05 3.01
C ALA A 68 6.79 7.02 2.01
N ASN A 69 7.31 7.08 0.78
CA ASN A 69 6.73 7.85 -0.32
C ASN A 69 5.49 7.19 -0.94
N LEU A 70 5.15 5.97 -0.55
CA LEU A 70 3.89 5.37 -0.97
C LEU A 70 2.72 6.16 -0.40
N PRO A 71 1.59 6.23 -1.14
CA PRO A 71 0.37 6.81 -0.60
C PRO A 71 0.02 6.19 0.77
N ALA A 72 -0.50 7.02 1.67
CA ALA A 72 -0.84 6.58 3.02
C ALA A 72 -1.77 5.35 2.97
N GLY A 73 -1.42 4.29 3.70
CA GLY A 73 -2.19 3.02 3.71
C GLY A 73 -1.70 1.96 2.73
N THR A 74 -1.06 2.33 1.61
CA THR A 74 -0.65 1.38 0.56
C THR A 74 0.28 0.29 1.09
N LEU A 75 1.29 0.63 1.89
CA LEU A 75 2.19 -0.39 2.48
C LEU A 75 1.42 -1.41 3.33
N ASN A 76 0.43 -0.95 4.12
CA ASN A 76 -0.35 -1.83 4.98
C ASN A 76 -1.24 -2.77 4.15
N ASP A 77 -1.85 -2.24 3.09
CA ASP A 77 -2.67 -3.05 2.18
C ASP A 77 -1.83 -4.14 1.51
N LEU A 78 -0.62 -3.79 1.06
CA LEU A 78 0.30 -4.75 0.48
C LEU A 78 0.70 -5.83 1.50
N LEU A 79 1.02 -5.44 2.73
CA LEU A 79 1.35 -6.38 3.80
C LEU A 79 0.18 -7.29 4.19
N SER A 80 -1.07 -6.85 4.00
CA SER A 80 -2.27 -7.67 4.27
C SER A 80 -2.58 -8.69 3.17
N LYS A 81 -1.90 -8.61 2.01
CA LYS A 81 -2.15 -9.42 0.82
C LYS A 81 -0.87 -10.14 0.37
N PRO A 82 -0.52 -11.28 0.98
CA PRO A 82 0.76 -11.94 0.75
C PRO A 82 1.03 -12.29 -0.72
N GLU A 83 0.02 -12.69 -1.48
CA GLU A 83 0.17 -13.00 -2.91
C GLU A 83 0.48 -11.74 -3.75
N GLN A 84 -0.15 -10.60 -3.45
CA GLN A 84 0.13 -9.34 -4.13
C GLN A 84 1.52 -8.81 -3.74
N LEU A 85 1.86 -8.87 -2.46
CA LEU A 85 3.20 -8.51 -1.97
C LEU A 85 4.27 -9.35 -2.65
N LYS A 86 4.06 -10.67 -2.74
CA LYS A 86 4.98 -11.58 -3.43
C LYS A 86 5.15 -11.21 -4.90
N ALA A 87 4.07 -10.92 -5.62
CA ALA A 87 4.15 -10.49 -7.01
C ALA A 87 4.94 -9.19 -7.18
N ILE A 88 4.75 -8.22 -6.28
CA ILE A 88 5.50 -6.95 -6.29
C ILE A 88 6.98 -7.19 -5.98
N LEU A 89 7.30 -7.99 -4.96
CA LEU A 89 8.69 -8.31 -4.64
C LEU A 89 9.39 -9.03 -5.80
N LEU A 90 8.71 -9.97 -6.46
CA LEU A 90 9.23 -10.65 -7.65
C LEU A 90 9.44 -9.69 -8.85
N PHE A 91 8.65 -8.62 -8.96
CA PHE A 91 8.84 -7.60 -9.99
C PHE A 91 10.12 -6.78 -9.79
N HIS A 92 10.61 -6.67 -8.55
CA HIS A 92 11.89 -6.02 -8.25
C HIS A 92 13.11 -6.91 -8.53
N VAL A 93 12.90 -8.17 -8.91
CA VAL A 93 13.98 -9.14 -9.11
C VAL A 93 14.08 -9.53 -10.58
N VAL A 94 15.30 -9.46 -11.10
CA VAL A 94 15.64 -9.89 -12.45
C VAL A 94 16.72 -10.97 -12.38
N GLU A 95 16.57 -12.00 -13.20
CA GLU A 95 17.56 -13.08 -13.30
C GLU A 95 18.89 -12.58 -13.92
N GLY A 96 20.01 -13.04 -13.35
CA GLY A 96 21.37 -12.72 -13.78
C GLY A 96 21.99 -11.52 -13.06
N LYS A 97 23.29 -11.30 -13.30
CA LYS A 97 24.05 -10.15 -12.75
C LYS A 97 24.14 -9.02 -13.78
N ILE A 98 23.27 -8.04 -13.67
CA ILE A 98 23.14 -6.93 -14.61
C ILE A 98 23.61 -5.64 -13.94
N LYS A 99 24.75 -5.12 -14.38
CA LYS A 99 25.27 -3.83 -13.94
C LYS A 99 24.48 -2.66 -14.54
N ALA A 100 24.49 -1.50 -13.90
CA ALA A 100 23.75 -0.31 -14.35
C ALA A 100 24.05 0.06 -15.81
N LYS A 101 25.32 -0.01 -16.23
CA LYS A 101 25.75 0.22 -17.64
C LYS A 101 25.07 -0.69 -18.67
N LYS A 102 24.59 -1.87 -18.26
CA LYS A 102 23.82 -2.80 -19.11
C LYS A 102 22.32 -2.59 -18.95
N VAL A 103 21.85 -2.20 -17.76
CA VAL A 103 20.44 -1.84 -17.52
C VAL A 103 20.02 -0.70 -18.43
N VAL A 104 20.77 0.41 -18.44
CA VAL A 104 20.43 1.62 -19.23
C VAL A 104 20.46 1.42 -20.75
N LYS A 105 21.02 0.31 -21.24
CA LYS A 105 21.06 -0.02 -22.68
C LYS A 105 19.86 -0.84 -23.15
N LYS A 106 18.99 -1.26 -22.23
CA LYS A 106 17.81 -2.06 -22.52
C LYS A 106 16.57 -1.17 -22.47
N VAL A 107 15.54 -1.56 -23.22
CA VAL A 107 14.21 -0.94 -23.13
C VAL A 107 13.45 -1.48 -21.92
N GLY A 108 13.56 -2.78 -21.66
CA GLY A 108 12.97 -3.44 -20.50
C GLY A 108 13.73 -4.69 -20.08
N LEU A 109 13.44 -5.14 -18.87
CA LEU A 109 14.00 -6.32 -18.24
C LEU A 109 12.87 -7.27 -17.86
N LYS A 110 13.00 -8.55 -18.21
CA LYS A 110 12.05 -9.57 -17.74
C LYS A 110 12.33 -9.86 -16.26
N THR A 111 11.30 -9.71 -15.43
CA THR A 111 11.35 -9.91 -13.98
C THR A 111 10.92 -11.33 -13.61
N LEU A 112 11.11 -11.71 -12.34
CA LEU A 112 10.63 -13.00 -11.84
C LEU A 112 9.10 -13.08 -11.68
N SER A 113 8.39 -11.96 -11.75
CA SER A 113 6.92 -11.97 -11.86
C SER A 113 6.43 -12.30 -13.28
N ASN A 114 7.35 -12.61 -14.22
CA ASN A 114 7.11 -12.78 -15.65
C ASN A 114 6.70 -11.53 -16.42
N GLU A 115 6.74 -10.36 -15.79
CA GLU A 115 6.45 -9.09 -16.43
C GLU A 115 7.70 -8.29 -16.78
N PHE A 116 7.54 -7.24 -17.60
CA PHE A 116 8.64 -6.40 -18.05
C PHE A 116 8.75 -5.12 -17.22
N LEU A 117 9.88 -4.98 -16.54
CA LEU A 117 10.31 -3.74 -15.91
C LEU A 117 10.90 -2.81 -16.97
N LEU A 118 10.26 -1.66 -17.22
CA LEU A 118 10.75 -0.69 -18.19
C LEU A 118 11.85 0.16 -17.58
N VAL A 119 12.95 0.34 -18.31
CA VAL A 119 14.13 1.04 -17.80
C VAL A 119 13.87 2.52 -17.53
N LYS A 120 12.90 3.11 -18.25
CA LYS A 120 12.46 4.52 -18.07
C LYS A 120 11.79 4.77 -16.71
N ASP A 121 11.28 3.74 -16.04
CA ASP A 121 10.55 3.85 -14.77
C ASP A 121 11.50 3.72 -13.57
N LEU A 122 12.80 3.52 -13.81
CA LEU A 122 13.81 3.35 -12.77
C LEU A 122 14.35 4.70 -12.28
N SER A 123 14.00 5.06 -11.04
CA SER A 123 14.63 6.15 -10.30
C SER A 123 15.73 5.61 -9.38
N LEU A 124 16.93 5.41 -9.94
CA LEU A 124 18.09 4.85 -9.25
C LEU A 124 18.79 5.90 -8.36
N GLU A 125 18.92 5.61 -7.06
CA GLU A 125 19.69 6.44 -6.13
C GLU A 125 21.16 6.01 -6.06
N GLU A 126 21.38 4.70 -6.03
CA GLU A 126 22.70 4.09 -5.94
C GLU A 126 22.70 2.84 -6.82
N THR A 127 23.82 2.55 -7.47
CA THR A 127 23.90 1.47 -8.46
C THR A 127 25.08 0.57 -8.20
N ASP A 128 24.97 -0.68 -8.67
CA ASP A 128 26.08 -1.63 -8.68
C ASP A 128 26.61 -2.04 -7.29
N VAL A 129 25.74 -2.04 -6.27
CA VAL A 129 26.07 -2.57 -4.94
C VAL A 129 26.33 -4.07 -5.07
N LYS A 130 27.53 -4.51 -4.66
CA LYS A 130 28.02 -5.87 -4.92
C LYS A 130 27.55 -6.85 -3.85
N ALA A 131 26.97 -7.97 -4.28
CA ALA A 131 26.70 -9.13 -3.46
C ALA A 131 27.34 -10.39 -4.06
N SER A 132 27.61 -11.41 -3.25
CA SER A 132 28.26 -12.65 -3.71
C SER A 132 27.45 -13.37 -4.79
N ASN A 133 26.13 -13.41 -4.64
CA ASN A 133 25.21 -14.00 -5.61
C ASN A 133 24.55 -12.98 -6.55
N GLY A 134 24.83 -11.66 -6.47
CA GLY A 134 24.11 -10.71 -7.33
C GLY A 134 24.61 -9.28 -7.36
N VAL A 135 23.74 -8.40 -7.85
CA VAL A 135 23.91 -6.95 -7.86
C VAL A 135 22.65 -6.31 -7.29
N ILE A 136 22.81 -5.31 -6.43
CA ILE A 136 21.70 -4.51 -5.92
C ILE A 136 21.78 -3.11 -6.54
N HIS A 137 20.63 -2.62 -7.01
CA HIS A 137 20.42 -1.26 -7.45
C HIS A 137 19.39 -0.62 -6.54
N VAL A 138 19.73 0.50 -5.91
CA VAL A 138 18.90 1.17 -4.91
C VAL A 138 17.91 2.11 -5.58
N LEU A 139 16.66 2.08 -5.14
CA LEU A 139 15.58 2.89 -5.69
C LEU A 139 14.92 3.79 -4.62
N ASN A 140 14.46 4.96 -5.07
CA ASN A 140 13.58 5.84 -4.28
C ASN A 140 12.08 5.60 -4.55
N SER A 141 11.75 4.52 -5.26
CA SER A 141 10.37 4.18 -5.63
C SER A 141 10.15 2.67 -5.57
N VAL A 142 8.97 2.26 -5.14
CA VAL A 142 8.53 0.87 -5.23
C VAL A 142 7.99 0.60 -6.63
N LEU A 143 8.59 -0.36 -7.33
CA LEU A 143 8.19 -0.79 -8.66
C LEU A 143 6.99 -1.72 -8.60
N THR A 144 6.07 -1.59 -9.54
CA THR A 144 4.95 -2.53 -9.68
C THR A 144 4.62 -2.79 -11.16
N PRO A 145 4.15 -4.01 -11.48
CA PRO A 145 3.59 -4.45 -12.76
C PRO A 145 2.85 -3.41 -13.62
N ASN A 146 1.88 -2.75 -13.01
CA ASN A 146 0.93 -1.86 -13.67
C ASN A 146 1.23 -0.38 -13.39
N GLY A 147 2.45 -0.06 -12.93
CA GLY A 147 2.77 1.19 -12.26
C GLY A 147 2.18 1.22 -10.85
N ILE A 148 2.75 2.01 -9.92
CA ILE A 148 2.01 2.33 -8.69
C ILE A 148 0.72 2.95 -9.24
N PRO A 149 -0.48 2.43 -8.91
CA PRO A 149 -1.68 3.12 -9.33
C PRO A 149 -1.53 4.53 -8.77
N ALA A 150 -1.25 5.51 -9.65
CA ALA A 150 -0.99 6.87 -9.24
C ALA A 150 -2.13 7.23 -8.28
N ASP A 151 -1.79 7.73 -7.10
CA ASP A 151 -2.78 8.06 -6.07
C ASP A 151 -3.97 8.70 -6.77
N PRO A 152 -5.19 8.11 -6.71
CA PRO A 152 -6.30 8.68 -7.45
C PRO A 152 -6.41 10.14 -7.03
N SER A 153 -6.26 11.07 -7.97
CA SER A 153 -6.06 12.47 -7.61
C SER A 153 -7.23 12.98 -6.79
N THR A 154 -7.01 13.19 -5.49
CA THR A 154 -7.97 13.82 -4.58
C THR A 154 -7.80 15.33 -4.76
N ARG A 155 -8.50 15.91 -5.73
CA ARG A 155 -8.21 17.29 -6.16
C ARG A 155 -8.77 18.38 -5.26
N GLU A 156 -9.58 18.03 -4.27
CA GLU A 156 -10.36 19.00 -3.50
C GLU A 156 -10.01 18.98 -2.01
N ILE A 157 -9.87 20.18 -1.44
CA ILE A 157 -9.86 20.37 0.02
C ILE A 157 -11.27 20.08 0.52
N VAL A 158 -11.40 19.05 1.35
CA VAL A 158 -12.66 18.64 1.95
C VAL A 158 -12.86 19.43 3.25
N ASP A 159 -13.93 20.21 3.27
CA ASP A 159 -14.53 20.76 4.48
C ASP A 159 -15.16 19.59 5.25
N ILE A 160 -14.44 19.13 6.27
CA ILE A 160 -14.82 17.94 7.02
C ILE A 160 -16.16 18.12 7.74
N GLU A 161 -16.50 19.35 8.16
CA GLU A 161 -17.76 19.63 8.85
C GLU A 161 -18.93 19.48 7.89
N LYS A 162 -18.80 19.99 6.66
CA LYS A 162 -19.80 19.79 5.60
C LYS A 162 -19.93 18.34 5.16
N TYR A 163 -18.86 17.54 5.26
CA TYR A 163 -18.89 16.11 4.93
C TYR A 163 -19.69 15.26 5.93
N MET A 164 -19.86 15.74 7.17
CA MET A 164 -20.60 15.02 8.20
C MET A 164 -22.08 14.83 7.83
N GLY A 165 -22.77 13.99 8.58
CA GLY A 165 -24.18 13.69 8.32
C GLY A 165 -24.39 12.36 7.60
N LEU A 166 -25.61 12.18 7.11
CA LEU A 166 -26.06 10.96 6.44
C LEU A 166 -25.67 10.97 4.96
N TRP A 167 -25.25 9.81 4.48
CA TRP A 167 -25.04 9.50 3.07
C TRP A 167 -25.74 8.18 2.73
N TYR A 168 -26.40 8.16 1.59
CA TYR A 168 -27.01 6.99 0.99
C TYR A 168 -26.05 6.38 -0.02
N GLU A 169 -25.84 5.07 0.04
CA GLU A 169 -25.07 4.34 -0.95
C GLU A 169 -25.93 4.11 -2.21
N ILE A 170 -25.50 4.69 -3.33
CA ILE A 170 -26.22 4.65 -4.60
C ILE A 170 -25.63 3.59 -5.53
N GLY A 171 -24.31 3.43 -5.50
CA GLY A 171 -23.62 2.41 -6.27
C GLY A 171 -22.35 1.96 -5.58
N ARG A 172 -21.92 0.73 -5.88
CA ARG A 172 -20.72 0.14 -5.32
C ARG A 172 -20.11 -0.91 -6.25
N TYR A 173 -18.84 -1.23 -5.99
CA TYR A 173 -18.31 -2.53 -6.38
C TYR A 173 -18.89 -3.64 -5.52
N ALA A 174 -19.05 -4.83 -6.10
CA ALA A 174 -19.47 -6.01 -5.36
C ALA A 174 -18.43 -6.34 -4.29
N ASN A 175 -18.84 -6.32 -3.02
CA ASN A 175 -17.98 -6.69 -1.91
C ASN A 175 -18.59 -7.86 -1.10
N PRO A 176 -17.76 -8.75 -0.53
CA PRO A 176 -18.28 -9.92 0.18
C PRO A 176 -19.13 -9.58 1.40
N PHE A 177 -18.86 -8.46 2.07
CA PHE A 177 -19.48 -8.08 3.34
C PHE A 177 -20.88 -7.42 3.20
N GLN A 178 -21.26 -6.91 2.02
CA GLN A 178 -22.59 -6.36 1.75
C GLN A 178 -23.46 -7.25 0.85
N LYS A 179 -23.11 -8.52 0.64
CA LYS A 179 -23.88 -9.43 -0.25
C LYS A 179 -25.38 -9.52 0.07
N LYS A 180 -25.77 -9.35 1.34
CA LYS A 180 -27.16 -9.37 1.81
C LYS A 180 -27.76 -7.98 2.06
N CYS A 181 -27.01 -6.92 1.81
CA CYS A 181 -27.40 -5.55 2.14
C CYS A 181 -28.01 -4.83 0.93
N GLY A 182 -29.21 -4.29 1.12
CA GLY A 182 -29.81 -3.27 0.30
C GLY A 182 -30.01 -1.97 1.06
N GLN A 183 -30.36 -0.89 0.34
CA GLN A 183 -30.64 0.44 0.90
C GLN A 183 -29.61 0.86 1.98
N THR A 184 -28.32 0.79 1.62
CA THR A 184 -27.23 1.00 2.58
C THR A 184 -26.98 2.49 2.80
N THR A 185 -26.64 2.87 4.02
CA THR A 185 -26.29 4.24 4.39
C THR A 185 -25.04 4.28 5.27
N ALA A 186 -24.32 5.38 5.20
CA ALA A 186 -23.20 5.72 6.07
C ALA A 186 -23.47 7.05 6.78
N GLN A 187 -23.38 7.07 8.09
CA GLN A 187 -23.55 8.26 8.91
C GLN A 187 -22.22 8.64 9.53
N TYR A 188 -21.77 9.88 9.30
CA TYR A 188 -20.52 10.42 9.83
C TYR A 188 -20.79 11.46 10.92
N SER A 189 -20.02 11.42 12.01
CA SER A 189 -20.02 12.49 13.02
C SER A 189 -18.61 12.80 13.52
N LEU A 190 -18.27 14.09 13.55
CA LEU A 190 -16.98 14.58 14.01
C LEU A 190 -16.91 14.48 15.54
N ARG A 191 -15.72 14.15 16.04
CA ARG A 191 -15.43 14.02 17.47
C ARG A 191 -14.50 15.16 17.91
N ASP A 192 -14.52 15.45 19.21
CA ASP A 192 -13.64 16.47 19.82
C ASP A 192 -12.14 16.15 19.66
N ASP A 193 -11.79 14.87 19.46
CA ASP A 193 -10.41 14.40 19.21
C ASP A 193 -9.98 14.51 17.74
N GLY A 194 -10.80 15.12 16.88
CA GLY A 194 -10.55 15.29 15.44
C GLY A 194 -10.75 14.02 14.60
N LYS A 195 -11.22 12.91 15.19
CA LYS A 195 -11.60 11.69 14.46
C LYS A 195 -13.08 11.74 14.07
N VAL A 196 -13.48 10.82 13.20
CA VAL A 196 -14.86 10.71 12.72
C VAL A 196 -15.45 9.37 13.16
N ASN A 197 -16.62 9.38 13.83
CA ASN A 197 -17.39 8.15 14.01
C ASN A 197 -18.10 7.83 12.69
N VAL A 198 -18.13 6.56 12.33
CA VAL A 198 -18.85 6.05 11.15
C VAL A 198 -19.85 5.01 11.61
N LEU A 199 -21.11 5.17 11.22
CA LEU A 199 -22.15 4.16 11.40
C LEU A 199 -22.66 3.74 10.02
N ASN A 200 -22.35 2.51 9.62
CA ASN A 200 -22.91 1.91 8.41
C ASN A 200 -24.16 1.13 8.79
N THR A 201 -25.26 1.32 8.06
CA THR A 201 -26.52 0.58 8.24
C THR A 201 -27.05 0.11 6.89
N CYS A 202 -27.65 -1.06 6.84
CA CYS A 202 -28.31 -1.57 5.64
C CYS A 202 -29.56 -2.37 6.03
N LYS A 203 -30.53 -2.43 5.11
CA LYS A 203 -31.64 -3.38 5.20
C LYS A 203 -31.24 -4.72 4.61
N LEU A 204 -31.72 -5.80 5.20
CA LEU A 204 -31.48 -7.14 4.66
C LEU A 204 -32.37 -7.37 3.43
N LEU A 205 -31.76 -7.83 2.33
CA LEU A 205 -32.47 -8.09 1.07
C LEU A 205 -33.49 -9.23 1.19
N ASP A 206 -33.19 -10.23 2.02
CA ASP A 206 -34.07 -11.38 2.30
C ASP A 206 -35.12 -11.09 3.38
N ASN A 207 -34.95 -10.01 4.15
CA ASN A 207 -35.91 -9.56 5.14
C ASN A 207 -35.87 -8.03 5.30
N PRO A 208 -36.61 -7.29 4.46
CA PRO A 208 -36.70 -5.82 4.46
C PRO A 208 -36.97 -5.15 5.80
N GLU A 209 -37.63 -5.83 6.74
CA GLU A 209 -37.95 -5.27 8.06
C GLU A 209 -36.75 -5.30 9.01
N LYS A 210 -35.73 -6.12 8.69
CA LYS A 210 -34.51 -6.22 9.49
C LYS A 210 -33.43 -5.30 8.96
N THR A 211 -32.86 -4.52 9.88
CA THR A 211 -31.69 -3.67 9.65
C THR A 211 -30.48 -4.26 10.36
N GLN A 212 -29.32 -4.21 9.71
CA GLN A 212 -28.03 -4.50 10.35
C GLN A 212 -27.09 -3.30 10.19
N GLY A 213 -26.11 -3.17 11.09
CA GLY A 213 -25.14 -2.10 10.99
C GLY A 213 -23.85 -2.36 11.77
N GLY A 214 -22.83 -1.55 11.47
CA GLY A 214 -21.51 -1.63 12.07
C GLY A 214 -20.95 -0.24 12.36
N LYS A 215 -20.22 -0.12 13.48
CA LYS A 215 -19.55 1.12 13.89
C LYS A 215 -18.06 1.06 13.57
N ALA A 216 -17.51 2.20 13.13
CA ALA A 216 -16.09 2.40 12.91
C ALA A 216 -15.66 3.78 13.41
N ILE A 217 -14.35 3.96 13.57
CA ILE A 217 -13.72 5.25 13.82
C ILE A 217 -12.75 5.50 12.68
N ALA A 218 -12.91 6.61 11.98
CA ALA A 218 -12.01 7.07 10.93
C ALA A 218 -11.08 8.16 11.46
N SER A 219 -9.80 8.10 11.06
CA SER A 219 -8.81 9.14 11.33
C SER A 219 -8.41 9.81 10.03
N ILE A 220 -8.44 11.14 9.99
CA ILE A 220 -7.96 11.92 8.84
C ILE A 220 -6.45 11.71 8.71
N LYS A 221 -6.00 11.28 7.53
CA LYS A 221 -4.60 10.95 7.24
C LYS A 221 -3.92 12.05 6.46
N ASP A 222 -4.60 12.62 5.49
CA ASP A 222 -4.16 13.83 4.80
C ASP A 222 -4.67 15.06 5.53
N LYS A 223 -3.77 15.80 6.18
CA LYS A 223 -4.12 17.03 6.91
C LYS A 223 -4.14 18.28 6.04
N GLU A 224 -3.66 18.20 4.79
CA GLU A 224 -3.67 19.33 3.86
C GLU A 224 -5.03 19.42 3.15
N THR A 225 -5.57 18.28 2.70
CA THR A 225 -6.84 18.26 1.97
C THR A 225 -8.00 17.58 2.71
N ASN A 226 -7.76 16.84 3.80
CA ASN A 226 -8.75 16.01 4.50
C ASN A 226 -9.39 14.89 3.66
N SER A 227 -8.93 14.64 2.43
CA SER A 227 -9.56 13.72 1.48
C SER A 227 -9.26 12.23 1.73
N VAL A 228 -8.26 11.92 2.56
CA VAL A 228 -7.85 10.54 2.88
C VAL A 228 -8.11 10.24 4.34
N LEU A 229 -8.86 9.17 4.60
CA LEU A 229 -9.23 8.69 5.93
C LEU A 229 -8.80 7.24 6.10
N GLY A 230 -8.28 6.91 7.29
CA GLY A 230 -8.08 5.53 7.71
C GLY A 230 -9.22 5.08 8.61
N VAL A 231 -10.03 4.12 8.15
CA VAL A 231 -11.28 3.67 8.80
C VAL A 231 -11.06 2.38 9.59
N SER A 232 -11.10 2.47 10.91
CA SER A 232 -11.01 1.31 11.81
C SER A 232 -12.41 0.90 12.27
N PHE A 233 -12.96 -0.17 11.70
CA PHE A 233 -14.14 -0.85 12.25
C PHE A 233 -13.78 -1.38 13.63
N VAL A 234 -14.58 -1.12 14.67
CA VAL A 234 -14.18 -1.43 16.06
C VAL A 234 -14.41 -2.92 16.39
N PRO A 235 -13.40 -3.73 16.78
CA PRO A 235 -13.62 -4.98 17.49
C PRO A 235 -12.73 -5.07 18.74
N PHE A 236 -12.94 -6.07 19.58
CA PHE A 236 -12.08 -6.38 20.74
C PHE A 236 -10.56 -6.52 20.38
N PHE A 237 -10.22 -6.68 19.10
CA PHE A 237 -8.85 -6.70 18.56
C PHE A 237 -8.23 -5.32 18.23
N ASN A 238 -9.00 -4.22 18.27
CA ASN A 238 -8.48 -2.87 17.93
C ASN A 238 -7.72 -2.14 19.05
N ARG A 239 -7.44 -2.80 20.19
CA ARG A 239 -6.67 -2.17 21.29
C ARG A 239 -5.23 -1.80 20.89
N PHE A 240 -4.73 -2.32 19.77
CA PHE A 240 -3.35 -2.11 19.29
C PHE A 240 -3.22 -1.33 17.96
N GLY A 241 -4.34 -0.85 17.36
CA GLY A 241 -4.28 0.06 16.19
C GLY A 241 -3.81 -0.53 14.85
N LEU A 242 -3.91 -1.84 14.64
CA LEU A 242 -3.32 -2.57 13.50
C LEU A 242 -4.20 -2.70 12.23
N PHE A 243 -5.48 -2.27 12.25
CA PHE A 243 -6.40 -2.50 11.12
C PHE A 243 -7.26 -1.26 10.83
N ALA A 244 -6.88 -0.48 9.81
CA ALA A 244 -7.65 0.63 9.28
C ALA A 244 -7.75 0.48 7.76
N GLY A 245 -8.96 0.41 7.21
CA GLY A 245 -9.17 0.43 5.76
C GLY A 245 -8.92 1.81 5.17
N ASP A 246 -8.41 1.85 3.93
CA ASP A 246 -8.16 3.08 3.17
C ASP A 246 -9.48 3.63 2.58
N TYR A 247 -9.79 4.89 2.88
CA TYR A 247 -10.99 5.58 2.40
C TYR A 247 -10.58 6.91 1.79
N ARG A 248 -10.81 7.08 0.49
CA ARG A 248 -10.43 8.26 -0.27
C ARG A 248 -11.63 8.93 -0.90
N ILE A 249 -11.79 10.22 -0.67
CA ILE A 249 -12.76 11.08 -1.34
C ILE A 249 -12.17 11.46 -2.69
N LEU A 250 -12.60 10.76 -3.74
CA LEU A 250 -12.01 10.85 -5.08
C LEU A 250 -12.54 12.06 -5.84
N GLU A 251 -13.85 12.29 -5.74
CA GLU A 251 -14.55 13.41 -6.36
C GLU A 251 -15.78 13.73 -5.52
N LEU A 252 -16.14 15.02 -5.45
CA LEU A 252 -17.17 15.52 -4.55
C LEU A 252 -18.00 16.56 -5.30
N GLY A 253 -19.32 16.52 -5.11
CA GLY A 253 -20.22 17.57 -5.59
C GLY A 253 -19.97 18.89 -4.87
N ALA A 254 -20.14 20.01 -5.57
CA ALA A 254 -19.79 21.34 -5.05
C ALA A 254 -20.51 21.69 -3.73
N ASP A 255 -21.72 21.15 -3.54
CA ASP A 255 -22.57 21.35 -2.36
C ASP A 255 -22.61 20.11 -1.46
N TYR A 256 -21.65 19.18 -1.61
CA TYR A 256 -21.56 17.92 -0.87
C TYR A 256 -22.80 17.05 -1.07
N GLU A 257 -23.43 17.15 -2.23
CA GLU A 257 -24.68 16.49 -2.57
C GLU A 257 -24.48 15.03 -3.05
N TRP A 258 -23.31 14.74 -3.63
CA TRP A 258 -22.83 13.40 -3.98
C TRP A 258 -21.32 13.29 -3.75
N VAL A 259 -20.81 12.08 -3.61
CA VAL A 259 -19.37 11.79 -3.50
C VAL A 259 -19.02 10.46 -4.14
N MET A 260 -17.86 10.42 -4.81
CA MET A 260 -17.20 9.19 -5.26
C MET A 260 -16.09 8.85 -4.28
N VAL A 261 -16.11 7.61 -3.78
CA VAL A 261 -15.19 7.12 -2.76
C VAL A 261 -14.53 5.84 -3.24
N GLY A 262 -13.25 5.65 -2.92
CA GLY A 262 -12.59 4.36 -3.14
C GLY A 262 -11.34 4.19 -2.30
N ASP A 263 -10.49 3.23 -2.68
CA ASP A 263 -9.18 2.96 -2.07
C ASP A 263 -8.05 3.15 -3.09
N ALA A 264 -6.80 3.28 -2.62
CA ALA A 264 -5.62 3.44 -3.47
C ALA A 264 -5.46 2.34 -4.54
N ASN A 265 -5.93 1.12 -4.27
CA ASN A 265 -5.70 -0.05 -5.13
C ASN A 265 -6.88 -0.38 -6.06
N ARG A 266 -7.96 0.40 -5.99
CA ARG A 266 -9.15 0.30 -6.88
C ARG A 266 -9.89 -1.01 -6.70
N GLU A 267 -9.81 -1.59 -5.52
CA GLU A 267 -10.54 -2.80 -5.14
C GLU A 267 -11.94 -2.48 -4.62
N TYR A 268 -12.12 -1.31 -4.03
CA TYR A 268 -13.36 -0.82 -3.48
C TYR A 268 -13.73 0.54 -4.06
N PHE A 269 -15.00 0.69 -4.37
CA PHE A 269 -15.54 1.91 -4.94
C PHE A 269 -17.00 2.06 -4.51
N TRP A 270 -17.39 3.30 -4.20
CA TRP A 270 -18.75 3.68 -3.84
C TRP A 270 -19.11 5.02 -4.47
N ILE A 271 -20.39 5.16 -4.85
CA ILE A 271 -21.06 6.43 -5.12
C ILE A 271 -22.04 6.64 -3.98
N LEU A 272 -21.89 7.74 -3.25
CA LEU A 272 -22.82 8.12 -2.19
C LEU A 272 -23.54 9.42 -2.55
N SER A 273 -24.74 9.61 -2.00
CA SER A 273 -25.56 10.81 -2.18
C SER A 273 -26.20 11.25 -0.86
N ARG A 274 -26.49 12.54 -0.71
CA ARG A 274 -27.31 13.07 0.40
C ARG A 274 -28.76 12.63 0.31
N THR A 275 -29.22 12.22 -0.86
CA THR A 275 -30.58 11.71 -1.10
C THR A 275 -30.55 10.22 -1.44
N ALA A 276 -31.60 9.50 -1.07
CA ALA A 276 -31.71 8.05 -1.34
C ALA A 276 -31.84 7.71 -2.84
N VAL A 277 -32.15 8.70 -3.66
CA VAL A 277 -32.26 8.59 -5.12
C VAL A 277 -31.37 9.66 -5.74
N LEU A 278 -30.55 9.24 -6.69
CA LEU A 278 -29.73 10.11 -7.52
C LEU A 278 -30.32 10.13 -8.93
N ASP A 279 -30.26 11.29 -9.60
CA ASP A 279 -30.64 11.39 -11.00
C ASP A 279 -29.89 10.35 -11.85
N GLU A 280 -30.59 9.72 -12.80
CA GLU A 280 -30.03 8.59 -13.55
C GLU A 280 -28.94 9.04 -14.54
N THR A 281 -29.07 10.24 -15.10
CA THR A 281 -28.03 10.83 -15.96
C THR A 281 -26.77 11.05 -15.13
N LEU A 282 -26.93 11.72 -13.99
CA LEU A 282 -25.82 11.97 -13.06
C LEU A 282 -25.17 10.66 -12.57
N TYR A 283 -25.95 9.64 -12.21
CA TYR A 283 -25.39 8.34 -11.82
C TYR A 283 -24.52 7.73 -12.93
N ASN A 284 -25.00 7.76 -14.18
CA ASN A 284 -24.25 7.22 -15.31
C ASN A 284 -22.99 8.04 -15.61
N ASP A 285 -23.06 9.36 -15.46
CA ASP A 285 -21.90 10.24 -15.61
C ASP A 285 -20.84 9.97 -14.55
N LEU A 286 -21.21 9.86 -13.27
CA LEU A 286 -20.28 9.51 -12.19
C LEU A 286 -19.68 8.11 -12.37
N LYS A 287 -20.50 7.15 -12.81
CA LYS A 287 -20.04 5.81 -13.15
C LYS A 287 -19.02 5.84 -14.31
N ALA A 288 -19.28 6.58 -15.38
CA ALA A 288 -18.32 6.73 -16.48
C ALA A 288 -17.05 7.45 -16.03
N LYS A 289 -17.19 8.47 -15.16
CA LYS A 289 -16.08 9.23 -14.60
C LYS A 289 -15.11 8.36 -13.80
N SER A 290 -15.58 7.27 -13.19
CA SER A 290 -14.71 6.33 -12.47
C SER A 290 -13.56 5.80 -13.32
N GLU A 291 -13.75 5.61 -14.63
CA GLU A 291 -12.69 5.15 -15.54
C GLU A 291 -11.51 6.12 -15.60
N SER A 292 -11.79 7.43 -15.61
CA SER A 292 -10.76 8.46 -15.58
C SER A 292 -9.94 8.47 -14.29
N LEU A 293 -10.47 7.88 -13.22
CA LEU A 293 -9.84 7.73 -11.91
C LEU A 293 -9.16 6.35 -11.74
N GLY A 294 -9.15 5.51 -12.79
CA GLY A 294 -8.54 4.19 -12.78
C GLY A 294 -9.45 3.06 -12.27
N TYR A 295 -10.76 3.32 -12.12
CA TYR A 295 -11.76 2.35 -11.69
C TYR A 295 -12.54 1.80 -12.90
N ASP A 296 -12.68 0.48 -12.98
CA ASP A 296 -13.51 -0.23 -13.96
C ASP A 296 -15.02 0.05 -13.76
N ALA A 297 -15.58 0.92 -14.61
CA ALA A 297 -16.99 1.29 -14.56
C ALA A 297 -17.94 0.08 -14.70
N SER A 298 -17.54 -1.01 -15.37
CA SER A 298 -18.40 -2.19 -15.54
C SER A 298 -18.72 -2.90 -14.21
N LYS A 299 -17.83 -2.73 -13.21
CA LYS A 299 -17.97 -3.27 -11.84
C LYS A 299 -18.85 -2.41 -10.94
N VAL A 300 -19.11 -1.14 -11.30
CA VAL A 300 -20.02 -0.27 -10.55
C VAL A 300 -21.46 -0.73 -10.77
N LYS A 301 -22.08 -1.26 -9.72
CA LYS A 301 -23.48 -1.69 -9.72
C LYS A 301 -24.30 -0.78 -8.81
N LYS A 302 -25.55 -0.50 -9.18
CA LYS A 302 -26.49 0.21 -8.31
C LYS A 302 -26.67 -0.60 -7.03
N THR A 303 -26.75 0.10 -5.90
CA THR A 303 -27.04 -0.54 -4.61
C THR A 303 -28.46 -1.11 -4.68
N PRO A 304 -28.65 -2.40 -4.37
CA PRO A 304 -29.95 -3.03 -4.51
C PRO A 304 -30.95 -2.41 -3.52
N THR A 305 -32.16 -2.16 -3.97
CA THR A 305 -33.26 -1.72 -3.12
C THR A 305 -34.03 -2.93 -2.59
N TRP A 306 -34.36 -3.87 -3.45
CA TRP A 306 -35.05 -5.14 -3.16
C TRP A 306 -34.52 -6.26 -4.06
N ILE A 307 -34.85 -7.51 -3.75
CA ILE A 307 -34.66 -8.63 -4.69
C ILE A 307 -35.75 -8.47 -5.74
N ASP A 308 -35.40 -8.10 -6.97
CA ASP A 308 -36.23 -8.35 -8.14
C ASP A 308 -36.06 -9.81 -8.60
#